data_AF-A0A0R1SEW5-F1
#
_entry.id   AF-A0A0R1SEW5-F1
#
_cell.length_a   1.000
_cell.length_b   1.000
_cell.length_c   1.000
_cell.angle_alpha   90.00
_cell.angle_beta   90.00
_cell.angle_gamma   90.00
#
_symmetry.space_group_name_H-M   'P 1'
#
loop_
_entity.id
_entity.type
_entity.pdbx_description
1 polymer ?
#
loop_
_entity_poly.entity_id
_entity_poly.type
_entity_poly.pdbx_seq_one_letter_code
_entity_poly.pdbx_strand_id
1 'polypeptide(L)'
;MKKSLVAIFITATLVSSIAAGEVRHDTTVNASSKTYHLTNHSQTFKNEKTYHPNQANPKVYRATLHDDGEMVSYTPKTTLNVGETYHVLRKTAVKDHSKKIATFLYIAEKAGWVKSNQLDEGIG
;
A
#
# COMPACT_ATOMS: atom_id res chain seq x y z
N MET A 1 34.03 -44.49 33.19
CA MET A 1 33.92 -45.12 31.85
C MET A 1 32.46 -44.92 31.42
N LYS A 2 32.06 -44.28 30.31
CA LYS A 2 32.52 -44.35 28.92
C LYS A 2 32.03 -43.08 28.17
N LYS A 3 33.00 -42.33 27.60
CA LYS A 3 33.03 -41.63 26.28
C LYS A 3 31.86 -40.73 25.81
N SER A 4 32.11 -39.41 25.88
CA SER A 4 32.08 -38.38 24.81
C SER A 4 31.08 -38.50 23.65
N LEU A 5 30.33 -37.42 23.37
CA LEU A 5 30.58 -36.56 22.20
C LEU A 5 29.83 -35.22 22.30
N VAL A 6 30.58 -34.12 22.24
CA VAL A 6 30.08 -32.76 22.07
C VAL A 6 30.03 -32.48 20.57
N ALA A 7 28.89 -32.03 20.04
CA ALA A 7 28.76 -31.57 18.66
C ALA A 7 28.60 -30.04 18.65
N ILE A 8 29.69 -29.35 18.36
CA ILE A 8 29.70 -27.91 18.05
C ILE A 8 29.40 -27.79 16.55
N PHE A 9 28.25 -27.22 16.20
CA PHE A 9 27.98 -26.80 14.82
C PHE A 9 28.33 -25.32 14.70
N ILE A 10 29.49 -25.03 14.10
CA ILE A 10 29.86 -23.69 13.62
C ILE A 10 29.36 -23.60 12.18
N THR A 11 28.30 -22.83 11.94
CA THR A 11 27.97 -22.36 10.59
C THR A 11 28.39 -20.92 10.46
N ALA A 12 29.53 -20.71 9.81
CA ALA A 12 29.93 -19.40 9.31
C ALA A 12 29.15 -19.12 8.02
N THR A 13 28.33 -18.07 8.01
CA THR A 13 27.77 -17.50 6.78
C THR A 13 28.24 -16.06 6.60
N LEU A 14 28.70 -15.79 5.39
CA LEU A 14 29.33 -14.55 4.95
C LEU A 14 28.47 -13.32 5.23
N VAL A 15 29.12 -12.25 5.71
CA VAL A 15 28.63 -10.88 5.59
C VAL A 15 28.84 -10.42 4.15
N SER A 16 27.81 -9.82 3.54
CA SER A 16 27.92 -9.10 2.26
C SER A 16 27.22 -7.75 2.36
N SER A 17 28.05 -6.71 2.34
CA SER A 17 27.85 -5.39 1.74
C SER A 17 26.66 -4.51 2.16
N ILE A 18 27.02 -3.38 2.77
CA ILE A 18 26.29 -2.13 2.90
C ILE A 18 25.50 -1.72 1.65
N ALA A 19 24.20 -1.51 1.82
CA ALA A 19 23.47 -0.49 1.07
C ALA A 19 23.10 0.60 2.07
N ALA A 20 23.72 1.78 1.92
CA ALA A 20 23.20 3.01 2.50
C ALA A 20 21.90 3.38 1.76
N GLY A 21 20.85 2.60 1.99
CA GLY A 21 19.49 3.00 1.72
C GLY A 21 18.98 3.60 3.01
N GLU A 22 18.61 4.88 2.99
CA GLU A 22 17.87 5.50 4.08
C GLU A 22 16.79 4.52 4.54
N VAL A 23 16.84 4.12 5.82
CA VAL A 23 15.74 3.43 6.47
C VAL A 23 14.61 4.45 6.49
N ARG A 24 13.84 4.49 5.40
CA ARG A 24 12.49 5.01 5.45
C ARG A 24 11.82 4.15 6.50
N HIS A 25 11.55 4.75 7.65
CA HIS A 25 10.60 4.23 8.62
C HIS A 25 9.25 4.13 7.90
N ASP A 26 9.09 3.09 7.09
CA ASP A 26 7.78 2.64 6.67
C ASP A 26 7.26 1.96 7.93
N THR A 27 6.57 2.75 8.76
CA THR A 27 5.81 2.26 9.90
C THR A 27 4.94 1.13 9.36
N THR A 28 5.40 -0.10 9.55
CA THR A 28 4.77 -1.28 8.98
C THR A 28 3.42 -1.37 9.67
N VAL A 29 2.38 -0.90 8.98
CA VAL A 29 1.01 -1.02 9.44
C VAL A 29 0.75 -2.52 9.50
N ASN A 30 0.49 -3.07 10.69
CA ASN A 30 0.02 -4.44 10.82
C ASN A 30 -1.27 -4.55 9.99
N ALA A 31 -1.22 -5.32 8.90
CA ALA A 31 -2.09 -5.08 7.75
C ALA A 31 -2.78 -6.37 7.30
N SER A 32 -4.05 -6.51 7.67
CA SER A 32 -4.95 -7.41 6.97
C SER A 32 -5.33 -6.80 5.62
N SER A 33 -5.08 -7.55 4.54
CA SER A 33 -5.56 -7.18 3.21
C SER A 33 -7.07 -7.31 3.14
N LYS A 34 -7.73 -6.41 2.41
CA LYS A 34 -9.17 -6.55 2.11
C LYS A 34 -9.41 -6.67 0.62
N THR A 35 -10.20 -7.66 0.24
CA THR A 35 -10.57 -7.95 -1.14
C THR A 35 -11.91 -7.32 -1.50
N TYR A 36 -12.00 -6.84 -2.73
CA TYR A 36 -13.20 -6.22 -3.30
C TYR A 36 -13.38 -6.67 -4.74
N HIS A 37 -14.62 -6.66 -5.21
CA HIS A 37 -14.93 -6.81 -6.62
C HIS A 37 -14.75 -5.47 -7.34
N LEU A 38 -14.12 -5.46 -8.51
CA LEU A 38 -14.09 -4.29 -9.37
C LEU A 38 -15.50 -4.03 -9.92
N THR A 39 -15.97 -2.78 -9.77
CA THR A 39 -17.20 -2.37 -10.46
C THR A 39 -16.90 -1.87 -11.87
N ASN A 40 -15.69 -1.36 -12.06
CA ASN A 40 -15.13 -0.89 -13.31
C ASN A 40 -13.60 -0.98 -13.23
N HIS A 41 -12.94 -1.15 -14.37
CA HIS A 41 -11.49 -0.99 -14.44
C HIS A 41 -11.07 0.43 -14.01
N SER A 42 -9.81 0.56 -13.58
CA SER A 42 -9.27 1.87 -13.17
C SER A 42 -9.33 2.87 -14.33
N GLN A 43 -9.84 4.06 -14.05
CA GLN A 43 -9.90 5.18 -14.98
C GLN A 43 -8.72 6.12 -14.71
N THR A 44 -8.00 6.49 -15.75
CA THR A 44 -6.91 7.47 -15.69
C THR A 44 -7.48 8.86 -15.98
N PHE A 45 -7.11 9.85 -15.18
CA PHE A 45 -7.49 11.24 -15.45
C PHE A 45 -6.68 11.80 -16.63
N LYS A 46 -7.28 12.69 -17.42
CA LYS A 46 -6.58 13.34 -18.55
C LYS A 46 -5.43 14.22 -18.06
N ASN A 47 -5.67 14.93 -16.97
CA ASN A 47 -4.69 15.72 -16.23
C ASN A 47 -4.65 15.18 -14.80
N GLU A 48 -3.50 15.26 -14.16
CA GLU A 48 -3.41 14.95 -12.73
C GLU A 48 -4.32 15.88 -11.92
N LYS A 49 -4.83 15.34 -10.81
CA LYS A 49 -5.67 16.08 -9.88
C LYS A 49 -4.95 16.24 -8.56
N THR A 50 -5.11 17.40 -7.96
CA THR A 50 -4.51 17.72 -6.67
C THR A 50 -5.45 17.31 -5.54
N TYR A 51 -4.95 16.65 -4.50
CA TYR A 51 -5.74 16.25 -3.33
C TYR A 51 -4.97 16.48 -2.02
N HIS A 52 -5.73 16.72 -0.95
CA HIS A 52 -5.21 16.92 0.41
C HIS A 52 -5.84 15.93 1.38
N PRO A 53 -5.07 15.32 2.30
CA PRO A 53 -5.61 14.53 3.41
C PRO A 53 -6.57 15.35 4.28
N ASN A 54 -7.80 14.87 4.44
CA ASN A 54 -8.81 15.49 5.33
C ASN A 54 -8.94 14.79 6.69
N GLN A 55 -8.22 13.68 6.86
CA GLN A 55 -8.12 12.89 8.08
C GLN A 55 -6.66 12.81 8.53
N ALA A 56 -6.44 12.54 9.81
CA ALA A 56 -5.12 12.22 10.32
C ALA A 56 -4.64 10.88 9.72
N ASN A 57 -3.53 10.94 8.98
CA ASN A 57 -2.79 9.79 8.43
C ASN A 57 -3.63 8.80 7.60
N PRO A 58 -4.23 9.21 6.46
CA PRO A 58 -4.93 8.28 5.57
C PRO A 58 -4.02 7.13 5.14
N LYS A 59 -4.56 5.91 5.19
CA LYS A 59 -3.81 4.71 4.78
C LYS A 59 -3.66 4.67 3.27
N VAL A 60 -2.43 4.43 2.82
CA VAL A 60 -2.07 4.11 1.45
C VAL A 60 -1.98 2.60 1.31
N TYR A 61 -2.63 2.06 0.29
CA TYR A 61 -2.74 0.64 0.05
C TYR A 61 -2.01 0.24 -1.24
N ARG A 62 -1.32 -0.90 -1.22
CA ARG A 62 -0.93 -1.62 -2.43
C ARG A 62 -2.13 -2.40 -2.96
N ALA A 63 -2.42 -2.27 -4.25
CA ALA A 63 -3.43 -3.08 -4.91
C ALA A 63 -2.79 -4.30 -5.58
N THR A 64 -3.47 -5.44 -5.54
CA THR A 64 -3.10 -6.65 -6.26
C THR A 64 -4.34 -7.19 -6.95
N LEU A 65 -4.32 -7.25 -8.28
CA LEU A 65 -5.37 -7.88 -9.07
C LEU A 65 -5.27 -9.39 -8.92
N HIS A 66 -6.42 -10.05 -8.78
CA HIS A 66 -6.51 -11.50 -8.83
C HIS A 66 -6.44 -11.95 -10.28
N ASP A 67 -6.15 -13.24 -10.48
CA ASP A 67 -5.95 -13.81 -11.82
C ASP A 67 -7.21 -13.72 -12.70
N ASP A 68 -8.40 -13.59 -12.10
CA ASP A 68 -9.67 -13.38 -12.79
C ASP A 68 -9.83 -11.95 -13.36
N GLY A 69 -9.05 -10.98 -12.89
CA GLY A 69 -9.18 -9.57 -13.24
C GLY A 69 -10.46 -8.87 -12.70
N GLU A 70 -11.30 -9.59 -11.95
CA GLU A 70 -12.55 -9.11 -11.37
C GLU A 70 -12.39 -8.72 -9.90
N MET A 71 -11.40 -9.27 -9.21
CA MET A 71 -11.12 -8.94 -7.81
C MET A 71 -9.80 -8.20 -7.62
N VAL A 72 -9.78 -7.34 -6.61
CA VAL A 72 -8.58 -6.60 -6.17
C VAL A 72 -8.45 -6.66 -4.66
N SER A 73 -7.25 -6.98 -4.18
CA SER A 73 -6.89 -6.90 -2.77
C SER A 73 -6.10 -5.62 -2.49
N TYR A 74 -6.55 -4.86 -1.49
CA TYR A 74 -5.84 -3.71 -0.97
C TYR A 74 -5.13 -4.08 0.33
N THR A 75 -3.80 -4.03 0.31
CA THR A 75 -2.96 -4.27 1.48
C THR A 75 -2.39 -2.95 1.97
N PRO A 76 -2.63 -2.53 3.23
CA PRO A 76 -1.99 -1.34 3.77
C PRO A 76 -0.47 -1.39 3.60
N LYS A 77 0.11 -0.27 3.16
CA LYS A 77 1.55 -0.11 2.91
C LYS A 77 2.12 0.95 3.85
N THR A 78 1.57 2.15 3.77
CA THR A 78 2.06 3.35 4.47
C THR A 78 0.91 4.33 4.74
N THR A 79 1.21 5.55 5.17
CA THR A 79 0.22 6.63 5.36
C THR A 79 0.61 7.91 4.63
N LEU A 80 -0.38 8.77 4.36
CA LEU A 80 -0.16 10.14 3.91
C LEU A 80 0.05 11.08 5.09
N ASN A 81 0.85 12.13 4.90
CA ASN A 81 1.08 13.16 5.91
C ASN A 81 -0.01 14.24 5.80
N VAL A 82 -0.52 14.70 6.94
CA VAL A 82 -1.45 15.84 6.98
C VAL A 82 -0.71 17.13 6.60
N GLY A 83 -1.38 18.03 5.88
CA GLY A 83 -0.80 19.30 5.43
C GLY A 83 0.04 19.20 4.15
N GLU A 84 0.18 17.99 3.60
CA GLU A 84 0.80 17.80 2.29
C GLU A 84 -0.24 17.71 1.16
N THR A 85 0.21 18.08 -0.02
CA THR A 85 -0.53 18.00 -1.28
C THR A 85 -0.03 16.81 -2.08
N TYR A 86 -0.96 16.03 -2.64
CA TYR A 86 -0.65 14.83 -3.41
C TYR A 86 -1.32 14.84 -4.78
N HIS A 87 -0.67 14.24 -5.76
CA HIS A 87 -1.20 14.14 -7.12
C HIS A 87 -1.87 12.79 -7.36
N VAL A 88 -3.08 12.86 -7.91
CA VAL A 88 -3.91 11.72 -8.23
C VAL A 88 -4.00 11.54 -9.73
N LEU A 89 -3.58 10.36 -10.20
CA LEU A 89 -3.54 10.02 -11.63
C LEU A 89 -4.68 9.11 -12.05
N ARG A 90 -5.20 8.29 -11.12
CA ARG A 90 -6.22 7.27 -11.43
C ARG A 90 -7.26 7.20 -10.33
N LYS A 91 -8.44 6.72 -10.71
CA LYS A 91 -9.50 6.31 -9.78
C LYS A 91 -9.99 4.91 -10.12
N THR A 92 -10.46 4.18 -9.12
CA THR A 92 -11.14 2.89 -9.31
C THR A 92 -12.31 2.80 -8.34
N ALA A 93 -13.41 2.25 -8.81
CA ALA A 93 -14.59 1.99 -8.00
C ALA A 93 -14.68 0.48 -7.76
N VAL A 94 -14.76 0.10 -6.49
CA VAL A 94 -14.81 -1.30 -6.06
C VAL A 94 -16.02 -1.53 -5.17
N LYS A 95 -16.49 -2.77 -5.12
CA LYS A 95 -17.67 -3.21 -4.39
C LYS A 95 -17.25 -4.24 -3.35
N ASP A 96 -17.66 -4.05 -2.11
CA ASP A 96 -17.46 -5.06 -1.07
C ASP A 96 -18.52 -6.18 -1.13
N HIS A 97 -18.35 -7.20 -0.30
CA HIS A 97 -19.32 -8.30 -0.20
C HIS A 97 -20.72 -7.84 0.23
N SER A 98 -20.84 -6.71 0.93
CA SER A 98 -22.12 -6.07 1.29
C SER A 98 -22.68 -5.19 0.16
N LYS A 99 -22.11 -5.26 -1.04
CA LYS A 99 -22.47 -4.49 -2.23
C LYS A 99 -22.27 -2.97 -2.10
N LYS A 100 -21.55 -2.50 -1.07
CA LYS A 100 -21.22 -1.09 -0.91
C LYS A 100 -20.09 -0.71 -1.84
N ILE A 101 -20.25 0.40 -2.53
CA ILE A 101 -19.24 0.91 -3.46
C ILE A 101 -18.29 1.84 -2.70
N ALA A 102 -17.00 1.64 -2.91
CA ALA A 102 -15.94 2.53 -2.44
C ALA A 102 -15.10 2.97 -3.64
N THR A 103 -14.69 4.24 -3.64
CA THR A 103 -13.76 4.78 -4.62
C THR A 103 -12.37 4.87 -4.02
N PHE A 104 -11.38 4.39 -4.75
CA PHE A 104 -9.97 4.54 -4.41
C PHE A 104 -9.29 5.43 -5.46
N LEU A 105 -8.41 6.30 -4.98
CA LEU A 105 -7.61 7.24 -5.76
C LEU A 105 -6.15 6.82 -5.71
N TYR A 106 -5.48 6.80 -6.86
CA TYR A 106 -4.07 6.45 -6.95
C TYR A 106 -3.18 7.68 -6.75
N ILE A 107 -2.41 7.68 -5.67
CA ILE A 107 -1.43 8.70 -5.30
C ILE A 107 -0.10 8.42 -6.01
N ALA A 108 0.37 9.36 -6.83
CA ALA A 108 1.58 9.22 -7.62
C ALA A 108 2.83 9.06 -6.73
N GLU A 109 3.00 9.93 -5.73
CA GLU A 109 4.20 10.04 -4.89
C GLU A 109 4.42 8.82 -4.00
N LYS A 110 3.33 8.14 -3.60
CA LYS A 110 3.39 6.95 -2.75
C LYS A 110 3.26 5.65 -3.54
N ALA A 111 3.00 5.75 -4.84
CA ALA A 111 2.68 4.63 -5.73
C ALA A 111 1.66 3.68 -5.09
N GLY A 112 0.48 4.21 -4.71
CA GLY A 112 -0.51 3.47 -3.96
C GLY A 112 -1.88 4.11 -3.95
N TRP A 113 -2.86 3.39 -3.40
CA TRP A 113 -4.27 3.75 -3.44
C TRP A 113 -4.76 4.25 -2.09
N VAL A 114 -5.62 5.26 -2.07
CA VAL A 114 -6.23 5.81 -0.86
C VAL A 114 -7.73 5.91 -1.08
N LYS A 115 -8.55 5.71 -0.04
CA LYS A 115 -10.01 5.88 -0.18
C LYS A 115 -10.33 7.35 -0.44
N SER A 116 -11.19 7.61 -1.42
CA SER A 116 -11.50 8.99 -1.84
C SER A 116 -12.11 9.82 -0.72
N ASN A 117 -12.87 9.20 0.20
CA ASN A 117 -13.50 9.91 1.32
C ASN A 117 -12.52 10.35 2.42
N GLN A 118 -11.22 10.07 2.27
CA GLN A 118 -10.16 10.52 3.17
C GLN A 118 -9.34 11.67 2.57
N LEU A 119 -9.75 12.16 1.40
CA LEU A 119 -9.07 13.18 0.61
C LEU A 119 -10.08 14.24 0.18
N ASP A 120 -9.68 15.50 0.24
CA ASP A 120 -10.41 16.61 -0.36
C ASP A 120 -9.71 17.03 -1.65
N GLU A 121 -10.48 17.24 -2.71
CA GLU A 121 -9.94 17.71 -3.99
C GLU A 121 -9.46 19.17 -3.84
N GLY A 122 -8.20 19.41 -4.19
CA GLY A 122 -7.62 20.75 -4.25
C GLY A 122 -8.09 21.49 -5.50
N ILE A 123 -8.03 22.82 -5.44
CA ILE A 123 -8.23 23.66 -6.62
C ILE A 123 -6.94 23.58 -7.44
N GLY A 124 -7.04 23.03 -8.65
CA GLY A 124 -5.95 22.95 -9.63
C GLY A 124 -5.88 24.17 -10.54
#